data_AF-A0A9W6CRY9-F1
#
_entry.id   AF-A0A9W6CRY9-F1
#
_cell.length_a   1.000
_cell.length_b   1.000
_cell.length_c   1.000
_cell.angle_alpha   90.00
_cell.angle_beta   90.00
_cell.angle_gamma   90.00
#
_symmetry.space_group_name_H-M   'P 1'
#
loop_
_entity.id
_entity.type
_entity.pdbx_description
1 polymer ?
#
loop_
_entity_poly.entity_id
_entity_poly.type
_entity_poly.pdbx_seq_one_letter_code
_entity_poly.pdbx_strand_id
1 'polypeptide(L)'
;MADVIRVTFRLDAEGPAFTVKGRMAWALHALVEAGERGCTPIDRPAPRWSDYIFKLRKAGLTIETLDEAHGGAYSGSHGRYVLRSPVQVIEEAQR
;
A
#
# COMPACT_ATOMS: atom_id res chain seq x y z
N MET A 1 -5.83 -6.82 -12.36
CA MET A 1 -5.40 -5.79 -11.40
C MET A 1 -5.79 -4.45 -12.00
N ALA A 2 -6.55 -3.63 -11.27
CA ALA A 2 -6.88 -2.29 -11.74
C ALA A 2 -5.59 -1.48 -11.96
N ASP A 3 -5.47 -0.81 -13.10
CA ASP A 3 -4.35 0.08 -13.40
C ASP A 3 -4.60 1.44 -12.73
N VAL A 4 -4.62 1.44 -11.39
CA VAL A 4 -4.85 2.63 -10.58
C VAL A 4 -3.66 3.56 -10.73
N ILE A 5 -3.87 4.69 -11.41
CA ILE A 5 -2.83 5.66 -11.74
C ILE A 5 -2.85 6.90 -10.83
N ARG A 6 -3.95 7.14 -10.11
CA ARG A 6 -4.07 8.25 -9.15
C ARG A 6 -5.04 7.89 -8.03
N VAL A 7 -4.66 8.20 -6.79
CA VAL A 7 -5.53 8.11 -5.62
C VAL A 7 -5.44 9.43 -4.86
N THR A 8 -6.59 10.01 -4.55
CA THR A 8 -6.72 11.13 -3.63
C THR A 8 -7.38 10.64 -2.35
N PHE A 9 -6.78 10.90 -1.20
CA PHE A 9 -7.20 10.37 0.08
C PHE A 9 -7.08 11.38 1.22
N ARG A 10 -7.75 11.10 2.35
CA ARG A 10 -7.60 11.80 3.62
C ARG A 10 -7.24 10.81 4.73
N LEU A 11 -6.60 11.33 5.77
CA LEU A 11 -6.30 10.58 7.01
C LEU A 11 -7.33 10.86 8.11
N ASP A 12 -7.97 12.03 8.07
CA ASP A 12 -9.03 12.45 9.00
C ASP A 12 -10.20 13.00 8.19
N ALA A 13 -11.44 12.84 8.65
CA ALA A 13 -12.63 13.29 7.92
C ALA A 13 -12.58 14.79 7.53
N GLU A 14 -12.07 15.60 8.46
CA GLU A 14 -11.88 17.06 8.31
C GLU A 14 -10.46 17.46 7.88
N GLY A 15 -9.59 16.47 7.62
CA GLY A 15 -8.19 16.71 7.27
C GLY A 15 -7.96 17.10 5.81
N PRO A 16 -6.76 17.60 5.47
CA PRO A 16 -6.41 17.90 4.09
C PRO A 16 -6.38 16.63 3.23
N ALA A 17 -6.76 16.77 1.97
CA ALA A 17 -6.65 15.69 0.99
C ALA A 17 -5.24 15.65 0.38
N PHE A 18 -4.71 14.44 0.21
CA PHE A 18 -3.42 14.15 -0.39
C PHE A 18 -3.61 13.37 -1.68
N THR A 19 -2.74 13.56 -2.65
CA THR A 19 -2.80 12.83 -3.92
C THR A 19 -1.48 12.12 -4.20
N VAL A 20 -1.57 10.82 -4.49
CA VAL A 20 -0.46 9.99 -4.96
C VAL A 20 -0.75 9.48 -6.37
N LYS A 21 0.30 9.18 -7.12
CA LYS A 21 0.21 8.80 -8.55
C LYS A 21 1.04 7.56 -8.87
N GLY A 22 0.73 6.94 -10.01
CA GLY A 22 1.45 5.79 -10.56
C GLY A 22 1.56 4.64 -9.55
N ARG A 23 2.76 4.11 -9.35
CA ARG A 23 2.99 2.94 -8.49
C ARG A 23 2.65 3.19 -7.01
N MET A 24 2.71 4.43 -6.53
CA MET A 24 2.26 4.77 -5.18
C MET A 24 0.73 4.70 -5.05
N ALA A 25 0.01 5.16 -6.07
CA ALA A 25 -1.45 5.07 -6.13
C ALA A 25 -1.91 3.61 -6.14
N TRP A 26 -1.32 2.80 -7.02
CA TRP A 26 -1.56 1.37 -7.05
C TRP A 26 -1.25 0.67 -5.72
N ALA A 27 -0.10 0.99 -5.09
CA ALA A 27 0.27 0.38 -3.81
C ALA A 27 -0.68 0.78 -2.68
N LEU A 28 -1.09 2.05 -2.63
CA LEU A 28 -2.07 2.51 -1.63
C LEU A 28 -3.42 1.83 -1.83
N HIS A 29 -3.93 1.77 -3.07
CA HIS A 29 -5.15 1.03 -3.39
C HIS A 29 -5.06 -0.42 -2.93
N ALA A 30 -3.94 -1.09 -3.22
CA ALA A 30 -3.74 -2.49 -2.82
C ALA A 30 -3.77 -2.68 -1.29
N LEU A 31 -3.16 -1.77 -0.54
CA LEU A 31 -3.20 -1.80 0.92
C LEU A 31 -4.62 -1.55 1.47
N VAL A 32 -5.36 -0.61 0.90
CA VAL A 32 -6.74 -0.31 1.29
C VAL A 32 -7.64 -1.53 1.03
N GLU A 33 -7.53 -2.15 -0.15
CA GLU A 33 -8.29 -3.37 -0.46
C GLU A 33 -7.92 -4.57 0.43
N ALA A 34 -6.65 -4.67 0.83
CA ALA A 34 -6.20 -5.75 1.70
C ALA A 34 -6.63 -5.55 3.15
N GLY A 35 -6.80 -4.29 3.58
CA GLY A 35 -7.11 -3.93 4.96
C GLY A 35 -6.10 -4.55 5.94
N GLU A 36 -6.63 -5.08 7.05
CA GLU A 36 -5.85 -5.71 8.12
C GLU A 36 -5.03 -6.94 7.67
N ARG A 37 -5.43 -7.62 6.59
CA ARG A 37 -4.65 -8.73 6.04
C ARG A 37 -3.32 -8.25 5.44
N GLY A 38 -3.22 -6.98 5.06
CA GLY A 38 -2.04 -6.42 4.42
C GLY A 38 -1.68 -7.05 3.07
N CYS A 39 -0.61 -6.52 2.47
CA CYS A 39 -0.09 -6.96 1.19
C CYS A 39 1.34 -7.49 1.33
N THR A 40 1.63 -8.58 0.64
CA THR A 40 3.01 -9.06 0.39
C THR A 40 3.31 -9.01 -1.10
N PRO A 41 4.57 -8.80 -1.51
CA PRO A 41 5.00 -8.96 -2.90
C PRO A 41 4.64 -10.32 -3.52
N ILE A 42 4.40 -11.36 -2.72
CA ILE A 42 3.96 -12.67 -3.20
C ILE A 42 2.53 -12.62 -3.74
N ASP A 43 1.60 -12.05 -2.96
CA ASP A 43 0.17 -11.97 -3.30
C ASP A 43 -0.08 -10.93 -4.40
N ARG A 44 0.68 -9.84 -4.39
CA ARG A 44 0.54 -8.72 -5.34
C ARG A 44 1.91 -8.31 -5.90
N PRO A 45 2.42 -8.99 -6.95
CA PRO A 45 3.76 -8.75 -7.46
C PRO A 45 3.97 -7.33 -8.01
N ALA A 46 5.05 -6.67 -7.57
CA ALA A 46 5.50 -5.40 -8.13
C ALA A 46 7.01 -5.22 -7.94
N PRO A 47 7.70 -4.47 -8.82
CA PRO A 47 9.16 -4.48 -8.86
C PRO A 47 9.84 -3.86 -7.63
N ARG A 48 9.18 -2.94 -6.90
CA ARG A 48 9.79 -2.24 -5.76
C ARG A 48 8.80 -1.88 -4.64
N TRP A 49 8.18 -2.87 -4.01
CA TRP A 49 7.26 -2.63 -2.88
C TRP A 49 7.86 -1.74 -1.79
N SER A 50 9.06 -2.05 -1.30
CA SER A 50 9.69 -1.29 -0.22
C SER A 50 9.85 0.20 -0.54
N ASP A 51 10.15 0.57 -1.79
CA ASP A 51 10.25 1.98 -2.22
C ASP A 51 8.89 2.67 -2.20
N TYR A 52 7.83 1.98 -2.65
CA TYR A 52 6.47 2.53 -2.65
C TYR A 52 6.00 2.79 -1.22
N ILE A 53 6.20 1.81 -0.33
CA ILE A 53 5.88 1.92 1.09
C ILE A 53 6.68 3.03 1.76
N PHE A 54 7.97 3.14 1.48
CA PHE A 54 8.82 4.21 2.00
C PHE A 54 8.29 5.60 1.61
N LYS A 55 7.89 5.78 0.35
CA LYS A 55 7.32 7.06 -0.12
C LYS A 55 5.94 7.35 0.47
N LEU A 56 5.09 6.33 0.64
CA LEU A 56 3.80 6.47 1.31
C LEU A 56 3.97 6.86 2.79
N ARG A 57 4.94 6.25 3.49
CA ARG A 57 5.30 6.66 4.86
C ARG A 57 5.76 8.11 4.93
N LYS A 58 6.58 8.56 3.98
CA LYS A 58 6.96 9.97 3.86
C LYS A 58 5.78 10.91 3.58
N ALA A 59 4.72 10.41 2.95
CA ALA A 59 3.48 11.15 2.74
C ALA A 59 2.57 11.17 3.99
N GLY A 60 3.01 10.61 5.12
CA GLY A 60 2.30 10.65 6.40
C GLY A 60 1.52 9.40 6.74
N LEU A 61 1.53 8.36 5.89
CA LEU A 61 0.83 7.12 6.20
C LEU A 61 1.62 6.24 7.19
N THR A 62 0.94 5.78 8.23
CA THR A 62 1.41 4.70 9.09
C THR A 62 1.15 3.37 8.41
N ILE A 63 2.23 2.73 7.96
CA ILE A 63 2.21 1.40 7.36
C ILE A 63 3.17 0.54 8.16
N GLU A 64 2.68 -0.53 8.76
CA GLU A 64 3.47 -1.51 9.49
C GLU A 64 4.11 -2.51 8.51
N THR A 65 5.30 -3.01 8.84
CA THR A 65 5.91 -4.15 8.13
C THR A 65 6.01 -5.30 9.12
N LEU A 66 5.24 -6.36 8.87
CA LEU A 66 5.32 -7.63 9.58
C LEU A 66 6.28 -8.55 8.83
N ASP A 67 7.12 -9.27 9.57
CA ASP A 67 8.01 -10.26 8.98
C ASP A 67 7.23 -11.58 8.82
N GLU A 68 7.06 -12.03 7.58
CA GLU A 68 6.32 -13.24 7.23
C GLU A 68 7.26 -14.30 6.69
N ALA A 69 7.39 -15.40 7.43
CA ALA A 69 8.18 -16.54 7.00
C ALA A 69 7.46 -17.30 5.88
N HIS A 70 8.23 -17.81 4.91
CA HIS A 70 7.74 -18.71 3.88
C HIS A 70 8.66 -19.92 3.72
N GLY A 71 8.07 -21.08 3.43
CA GLY A 71 8.77 -22.34 3.22
C GLY A 71 9.12 -22.63 1.75
N GLY A 72 9.50 -23.88 1.47
CA GLY A 72 9.83 -24.38 0.13
C GLY A 72 11.33 -24.47 -0.14
N ALA A 73 11.70 -24.77 -1.39
CA ALA A 73 13.11 -24.91 -1.80
C ALA A 73 13.95 -23.63 -1.63
N TYR A 74 13.27 -22.49 -1.52
CA TYR A 74 13.87 -21.18 -1.23
C TYR A 74 13.14 -20.58 -0.02
N SER A 75 13.31 -21.18 1.16
CA SER A 75 12.74 -20.67 2.41
C SER A 75 13.39 -19.35 2.82
N GLY A 76 12.61 -18.46 3.44
CA GLY A 76 13.07 -17.17 3.92
C GLY A 76 11.97 -16.40 4.63
N SER A 77 12.15 -15.10 4.80
CA SER A 77 11.08 -14.19 5.23
C SER A 77 10.95 -13.01 4.28
N HIS A 78 9.75 -12.44 4.23
CA HIS A 78 9.46 -11.24 3.47
C HIS A 78 8.52 -10.32 4.25
N GLY A 79 8.49 -9.05 3.87
CA GLY A 79 7.60 -8.08 4.51
C GLY A 79 6.16 -8.21 4.04
N ARG A 80 5.23 -8.34 4.99
CA ARG A 80 3.81 -8.03 4.81
C ARG A 80 3.53 -6.62 5.29
N TYR A 81 2.96 -5.80 4.43
CA TYR A 81 2.67 -4.40 4.70
C TYR A 81 1.22 -4.24 5.10
N VAL A 82 0.97 -3.68 6.29
CA VAL A 82 -0.39 -3.44 6.80
C VAL A 82 -0.60 -1.94 6.95
N LEU A 83 -1.64 -1.42 6.31
CA LEU A 83 -2.01 -0.01 6.46
C LEU A 83 -2.71 0.18 7.80
N ARG A 84 -2.13 1.03 8.67
CA ARG A 84 -2.67 1.34 10.00
C ARG A 84 -3.37 2.69 10.03
N SER A 85 -3.01 3.59 9.13
CA SER A 85 -3.72 4.86 9.01
C SER A 85 -5.17 4.65 8.55
N PRO A 86 -6.15 5.37 9.13
CA PRO A 86 -7.54 5.34 8.71
C PRO A 86 -7.74 6.13 7.40
N VAL A 87 -7.26 5.57 6.30
CA VAL A 87 -7.31 6.20 4.98
C VAL A 87 -8.74 6.19 4.45
N GLN A 88 -9.27 7.38 4.15
CA GLN A 88 -10.49 7.54 3.37
C GLN A 88 -10.12 7.89 1.92
N VAL A 89 -10.44 7.01 0.98
CA VAL A 89 -10.28 7.30 -0.46
C VAL A 89 -11.41 8.21 -0.92
N ILE A 90 -11.05 9.34 -1.53
CA ILE A 90 -11.99 10.36 -2.04
C ILE A 90 -12.18 10.19 -3.53
N GLU A 91 -11.09 9.96 -4.25
CA GLU A 91 -11.11 9.79 -5.69
C GLU A 91 -10.06 8.76 -6.10
N GLU A 92 -10.43 7.93 -7.07
CA GLU A 92 -9.53 6.98 -7.71
C GLU A 92 -9.65 7.12 -9.22
N ALA A 93 -8.51 7.23 -9.91
CA ALA A 93 -8.45 7.21 -11.36
C ALA A 93 -7.72 5.94 -11.82
N GLN A 94 -8.35 5.27 -12.78
CA GLN A 94 -7.86 4.06 -13.42
C GLN A 94 -7.58 4.35 -14.90
N ARG A 95 -6.67 3.58 -15.51
CA ARG A 95 -6.33 3.65 -16.93
C ARG A 95 -7.03 2.57 -17.73
#